data_AF-A0ABD2WK88-F1
#
_entry.id   AF-A0ABD2WK88-F1
#
_cell.length_a   1.000
_cell.length_b   1.000
_cell.length_c   1.000
_cell.angle_alpha   90.00
_cell.angle_beta   90.00
_cell.angle_gamma   90.00
#
_symmetry.space_group_name_H-M   'P 1'
#
loop_
_entity.id
_entity.type
_entity.pdbx_description
1 polymer ?
#
loop_
_entity_poly.entity_id
_entity_poly.type
_entity_poly.pdbx_seq_one_letter_code
_entity_poly.pdbx_strand_id
1 'polypeptide(L)'
;MLSSMNLIQDRYFDEIEFKAYIHPEEELRMVDFIMKQAMEYYDKDGDYNISFQELVGARAKNYNKEWLLVEKEKFDNEYDKDKDGQLYENEIETDYLKVTEAAC
;
A
#
# COMPACT_ATOMS: atom_id res chain seq x y z
N MET A 1 -6.59 -13.38 7.17
CA MET A 1 -5.30 -13.22 7.88
C MET A 1 -4.35 -14.42 7.75
N LEU A 2 -4.78 -15.65 7.46
CA LEU A 2 -3.88 -16.78 7.20
C LEU A 2 -3.61 -17.06 5.70
N SER A 3 -4.27 -16.34 4.79
CA SER A 3 -4.18 -16.61 3.34
C SER A 3 -2.85 -16.15 2.74
N SER A 4 -2.24 -15.10 3.29
CA SER A 4 -0.96 -14.54 2.83
C SER A 4 0.24 -15.43 3.21
N MET A 5 0.07 -16.31 4.21
CA MET A 5 1.12 -17.21 4.71
C MET A 5 1.28 -18.47 3.86
N ASN A 6 0.29 -18.79 3.02
CA ASN A 6 0.29 -20.00 2.18
C ASN A 6 0.94 -19.81 0.80
N LEU A 7 1.30 -18.58 0.42
CA LEU A 7 1.93 -18.30 -0.88
C LEU A 7 3.46 -18.37 -0.84
N ILE A 8 4.04 -18.50 0.36
CA ILE A 8 5.48 -18.71 0.59
C ILE A 8 5.75 -20.14 1.07
N GLN A 9 4.92 -21.10 0.66
CA GLN A 9 5.01 -22.49 1.08
C GLN A 9 6.15 -23.22 0.34
N ASP A 10 7.40 -22.77 0.49
CA ASP A 10 8.52 -23.70 0.50
C ASP A 10 8.69 -24.21 1.93
N ARG A 11 8.98 -25.50 2.08
CA ARG A 11 8.81 -26.26 3.33
C ARG A 11 9.90 -26.01 4.38
N TYR A 12 10.62 -24.90 4.28
CA TYR A 12 11.63 -24.48 5.23
C TYR A 12 11.49 -22.99 5.49
N PHE A 13 10.88 -22.68 6.62
CA PHE A 13 10.79 -21.33 7.16
C PHE A 13 12.21 -20.88 7.53
N ASP A 14 12.92 -20.24 6.59
CA ASP A 14 14.28 -19.75 6.83
C ASP A 14 14.21 -18.52 7.77
N GLU A 15 15.20 -18.32 8.64
CA GLU A 15 15.25 -17.17 9.57
C GLU A 15 15.16 -15.82 8.83
N ILE A 16 15.49 -15.82 7.54
CA ILE A 16 15.39 -14.67 6.63
C ILE A 16 13.92 -14.37 6.29
N GLU A 17 13.09 -15.39 6.04
CA GLU A 17 11.66 -15.20 5.77
C GLU A 17 10.91 -14.71 7.01
N PHE A 18 11.31 -15.18 8.21
CA PHE A 18 10.74 -14.68 9.46
C PHE A 18 11.04 -13.19 9.66
N LYS A 19 12.26 -12.74 9.34
CA LYS A 19 12.60 -11.31 9.36
C LYS A 19 11.86 -10.52 8.30
N ALA A 20 11.79 -11.03 7.07
CA ALA A 20 11.02 -10.41 5.98
C ALA A 20 9.50 -10.38 6.25
N TYR A 21 9.00 -11.25 7.14
CA TYR A 21 7.62 -11.24 7.60
C TYR A 21 7.38 -10.26 8.75
N ILE A 22 8.35 -10.10 9.66
CA ILE A 22 8.25 -9.15 10.79
C ILE A 22 8.54 -7.72 10.36
N HIS A 23 9.46 -7.54 9.39
CA HIS A 23 9.90 -6.28 8.83
C HIS A 23 9.95 -6.34 7.30
N PRO A 24 8.80 -6.52 6.62
CA PRO A 24 8.75 -6.56 5.16
C PRO A 24 9.27 -5.27 4.50
N GLU A 25 9.31 -4.16 5.24
CA GLU A 25 9.92 -2.90 4.85
C GLU A 25 11.45 -2.95 4.64
N GLU A 26 12.16 -3.93 5.19
CA GLU A 26 13.63 -4.02 5.08
C GLU A 26 14.13 -4.87 3.90
N GLU A 27 13.25 -5.63 3.24
CA GLU A 27 13.63 -6.54 2.17
C GLU A 27 12.96 -6.12 0.84
N LEU A 28 13.75 -5.58 -0.09
CA LEU A 28 13.30 -5.09 -1.41
C LEU A 28 12.40 -6.08 -2.17
N ARG A 29 12.61 -7.39 -1.99
CA ARG A 29 11.80 -8.43 -2.65
C ARG A 29 10.37 -8.53 -2.12
N MET A 30 10.13 -8.09 -0.88
CA MET A 30 8.80 -8.07 -0.27
C MET A 30 8.03 -6.80 -0.62
N VAL A 31 8.73 -5.69 -0.88
CA VAL A 31 8.13 -4.42 -1.30
C VAL A 31 7.33 -4.61 -2.59
N ASP A 32 7.90 -5.20 -3.63
CA ASP A 32 7.21 -5.50 -4.90
C ASP A 32 5.95 -6.35 -4.71
N PHE A 33 5.98 -7.30 -3.78
CA PHE A 33 4.85 -8.19 -3.53
C PHE A 33 3.73 -7.47 -2.77
N ILE A 34 4.07 -6.73 -1.72
CA ILE A 34 3.11 -5.90 -0.97
C ILE A 34 2.50 -4.85 -1.89
N MET A 35 3.29 -4.29 -2.80
CA MET A 35 2.84 -3.31 -3.77
C MET A 35 1.80 -3.91 -4.72
N LYS A 36 2.11 -5.08 -5.30
CA LYS A 36 1.14 -5.82 -6.13
C LYS A 36 -0.13 -6.19 -5.38
N GLN A 37 -0.01 -6.64 -4.15
CA GLN A 37 -1.17 -6.96 -3.30
C GLN A 37 -1.99 -5.71 -2.96
N ALA A 38 -1.34 -4.57 -2.70
CA ALA A 38 -2.01 -3.30 -2.45
C ALA A 38 -2.77 -2.84 -3.69
N MET A 39 -2.15 -2.91 -4.88
CA MET A 39 -2.82 -2.63 -6.14
C MET A 39 -4.03 -3.54 -6.33
N GLU A 40 -3.89 -4.87 -6.28
CA GLU A 40 -5.03 -5.79 -6.39
C GLU A 40 -6.15 -5.53 -5.35
N TYR A 41 -5.78 -5.03 -4.18
CA TYR A 41 -6.73 -4.74 -3.11
C TYR A 41 -7.47 -3.42 -3.30
N TYR A 42 -6.79 -2.34 -3.70
CA TYR A 42 -7.36 -1.00 -3.83
C TYR A 42 -7.87 -0.73 -5.23
N ASP A 43 -7.11 -1.04 -6.27
CA ASP A 43 -7.53 -0.97 -7.68
C ASP A 43 -8.68 -1.96 -7.89
N LYS A 44 -9.88 -1.42 -8.11
CA LYS A 44 -11.12 -2.20 -8.23
C LYS A 44 -11.63 -2.19 -9.67
N ASP A 45 -11.28 -1.19 -10.45
CA ASP A 45 -11.67 -1.08 -11.85
C ASP A 45 -10.60 -1.61 -12.82
N GLY A 46 -9.39 -1.91 -12.32
CA GLY A 46 -8.29 -2.54 -13.03
C GLY A 46 -7.56 -1.58 -13.96
N ASP A 47 -7.55 -0.30 -13.64
CA ASP A 47 -6.96 0.75 -14.47
C ASP A 47 -5.49 1.07 -14.13
N TYR A 48 -4.89 0.30 -13.21
CA TYR A 48 -3.51 0.44 -12.74
C TYR A 48 -3.21 1.76 -12.04
N ASN A 49 -4.24 2.47 -11.58
CA ASN A 49 -4.10 3.57 -10.63
C ASN A 49 -5.07 3.38 -9.45
N ILE A 50 -4.86 4.13 -8.38
CA ILE A 50 -5.77 4.14 -7.23
C ILE A 50 -6.37 5.52 -7.15
N SER A 51 -7.66 5.61 -7.46
CA SER A 51 -8.43 6.82 -7.27
C SER A 51 -8.72 7.06 -5.77
N PHE A 52 -8.98 8.32 -5.40
CA PHE A 52 -9.40 8.63 -4.03
C PHE A 52 -10.60 7.78 -3.58
N GLN A 53 -11.56 7.53 -4.48
CA GLN A 53 -12.75 6.73 -4.18
C GLN A 53 -12.42 5.28 -3.85
N GLU A 54 -11.40 4.72 -4.48
CA GLU A 54 -10.93 3.36 -4.21
C GLU A 54 -10.14 3.27 -2.91
N LEU A 55 -9.31 4.28 -2.63
CA LEU A 55 -8.56 4.37 -1.38
C LEU A 55 -9.50 4.41 -0.16
N VAL A 56 -10.52 5.28 -0.18
CA VAL A 56 -11.53 5.31 0.91
C VAL A 56 -12.52 4.15 0.78
N GLY A 57 -12.75 3.65 -0.42
CA GLY A 57 -13.58 2.49 -0.74
C GLY A 57 -14.94 2.49 -0.02
N ALA A 58 -15.30 1.33 0.54
CA ALA A 58 -16.53 1.18 1.31
C ALA A 58 -16.50 1.89 2.68
N ARG A 59 -15.31 2.29 3.18
CA ARG A 59 -15.19 3.00 4.46
C ARG A 59 -15.82 4.38 4.37
N ALA A 60 -15.71 5.05 3.23
CA ALA A 60 -16.33 6.34 2.96
C ALA A 60 -17.82 6.41 3.33
N LYS A 61 -18.56 5.29 3.19
CA LYS A 61 -20.00 5.20 3.50
C LYS A 61 -20.31 5.25 5.00
N ASN A 62 -19.34 4.92 5.85
CA ASN A 62 -19.49 4.87 7.30
C ASN A 62 -18.93 6.12 8.00
N TYR A 63 -18.27 7.02 7.27
CA TYR A 63 -17.66 8.23 7.81
C TYR A 63 -18.39 9.51 7.37
N ASN A 64 -18.16 10.59 8.11
CA ASN A 64 -18.73 11.91 7.83
C ASN A 64 -17.91 12.69 6.81
N LYS A 65 -18.50 13.79 6.30
CA LYS A 65 -17.89 14.64 5.28
C LYS A 65 -16.58 15.27 5.76
N GLU A 66 -16.45 15.62 7.04
CA GLU A 66 -15.20 16.15 7.60
C GLU A 66 -14.06 15.14 7.50
N TRP A 67 -14.32 13.86 7.78
CA TRP A 67 -13.31 12.82 7.64
C TRP A 67 -12.86 12.68 6.17
N LEU A 68 -13.81 12.72 5.23
CA LEU A 68 -13.49 12.68 3.80
C LEU A 68 -12.65 13.88 3.35
N LEU A 69 -12.86 15.07 3.92
CA LEU A 69 -12.06 16.25 3.61
C LEU A 69 -10.62 16.12 4.11
N VAL A 70 -10.44 15.64 5.35
CA VAL A 70 -9.11 15.40 5.93
C VAL A 70 -8.38 14.32 5.14
N GLU A 71 -9.06 13.23 4.81
CA GLU A 71 -8.45 12.13 4.06
C GLU A 71 -8.09 12.57 2.64
N LYS A 72 -8.93 13.39 2.01
CA LYS A 72 -8.62 13.98 0.71
C LYS A 72 -7.45 14.95 0.77
N GLU A 73 -7.36 15.78 1.81
CA GLU A 73 -6.23 16.68 1.99
C GLU A 73 -4.92 15.91 2.19
N LYS A 74 -4.96 14.77 2.90
CA LYS A 74 -3.81 13.87 2.99
C LYS A 74 -3.48 13.22 1.66
N PHE A 75 -4.49 12.73 0.94
CA PHE A 75 -4.32 12.20 -0.42
C PHE A 75 -3.55 13.18 -1.31
N ASP A 76 -4.06 14.40 -1.44
CA ASP A 76 -3.55 15.43 -2.36
C ASP A 76 -2.17 16.02 -1.93
N ASN A 77 -1.73 15.82 -0.68
CA ASN A 77 -0.47 16.39 -0.16
C ASN A 77 0.61 15.34 0.15
N GLU A 78 0.22 14.22 0.73
CA GLU A 78 1.13 13.17 1.19
C GLU A 78 1.40 12.16 0.08
N TYR A 79 0.37 11.70 -0.61
CA TYR A 79 0.49 10.59 -1.57
C TYR A 79 0.60 11.07 -3.02
N ASP A 80 -0.30 11.96 -3.45
CA ASP A 80 -0.38 12.48 -4.82
C ASP A 80 0.67 13.60 -5.00
N LYS A 81 1.79 13.26 -5.65
CA LYS A 81 2.93 14.18 -5.83
C LYS A 81 2.81 15.00 -7.10
N ASP A 82 2.22 14.43 -8.15
CA ASP A 82 2.02 15.12 -9.41
C ASP A 82 0.70 15.91 -9.49
N LYS A 83 -0.18 15.72 -8.49
CA LYS A 83 -1.48 16.38 -8.30
C LYS A 83 -2.47 16.06 -9.40
N ASP A 84 -2.38 14.87 -9.98
CA ASP A 84 -3.28 14.43 -11.04
C ASP A 84 -4.58 13.81 -10.49
N GLY A 85 -4.64 13.57 -9.17
CA GLY A 85 -5.80 13.02 -8.46
C GLY A 85 -5.90 11.50 -8.48
N GLN A 86 -4.88 10.82 -8.96
CA GLN A 86 -4.73 9.36 -9.02
C GLN A 86 -3.41 8.97 -8.35
N LEU A 87 -3.30 7.75 -7.83
CA LEU A 87 -2.03 7.25 -7.32
C LEU A 87 -1.53 6.11 -8.20
N TYR A 88 -0.37 6.32 -8.81
CA TYR A 88 0.30 5.27 -9.59
C TYR A 88 1.29 4.49 -8.75
N GLU A 89 1.72 3.35 -9.30
CA GLU A 89 2.68 2.45 -8.65
C GLU A 89 3.96 3.18 -8.21
N ASN A 90 4.49 4.06 -9.05
CA ASN A 90 5.70 4.83 -8.74
C ASN A 90 5.54 5.81 -7.57
N GLU A 91 4.36 6.41 -7.40
CA GLU A 91 4.12 7.38 -6.32
C GLU A 91 4.00 6.68 -4.98
N ILE A 92 3.29 5.56 -4.96
CA ILE A 92 3.12 4.72 -3.79
C ILE A 92 4.46 4.08 -3.39
N GLU A 93 5.22 3.55 -4.35
CA GLU A 93 6.56 3.01 -4.10
C GLU A 93 7.47 4.08 -3.47
N THR A 94 7.44 5.30 -4.01
CA THR A 94 8.22 6.43 -3.47
C THR A 94 7.80 6.77 -2.04
N ASP A 95 6.51 6.66 -1.69
CA ASP A 95 6.03 6.92 -0.35
C ASP A 95 6.47 5.84 0.65
N TYR A 96 6.37 4.56 0.28
CA TYR A 96 6.87 3.45 1.09
C TYR A 96 8.39 3.51 1.32
N LEU A 97 9.17 3.88 0.30
CA LEU A 97 10.62 4.02 0.42
C LEU A 97 11.03 5.15 1.37
N LYS A 98 10.25 6.24 1.49
CA LYS A 98 10.53 7.31 2.46
C LYS A 98 10.41 6.86 3.91
N VAL A 99 9.54 5.89 4.19
CA VAL A 99 9.41 5.30 5.54
C VAL A 99 10.71 4.58 5.92
N THR A 100 11.40 3.97 4.95
CA THR A 100 12.66 3.25 5.18
C THR A 100 13.87 4.18 5.39
N GLU A 101 13.95 5.32 4.71
CA GLU A 101 15.02 6.31 4.94
C GLU A 101 14.90 7.01 6.30
N ALA A 102 13.68 7.14 6.84
CA ALA A 102 13.46 7.72 8.17
C ALA A 102 13.78 6.74 9.33
N ALA A 103 14.00 5.45 9.04
CA ALA A 103 14.30 4.42 10.02
C ALA A 103 15.81 4.16 10.22
N CYS A 104 16.69 4.87 9.49
CA CYS A 104 18.15 4.75 9.62
C CYS A 104 18.78 5.89 10.45
#